data_AF-A0A6J1PS20-F1
#
_entry.id   AF-A0A6J1PS20-F1
#
_cell.length_a   1.000
_cell.length_b   1.000
_cell.length_c   1.000
_cell.angle_alpha   90.00
_cell.angle_beta   90.00
_cell.angle_gamma   90.00
#
_symmetry.space_group_name_H-M   'P 1'
#
loop_
_entity.id
_entity.type
_entity.pdbx_description
1 polymer ?
#
loop_
_entity_poly.entity_id
_entity_poly.type
_entity_poly.pdbx_seq_one_letter_code
_entity_poly.pdbx_strand_id
1 'polypeptide(L)'
;MTEILNIGGEPVFDDRIVKIETHTYNPYANTTFEYSDEIRIPIQQQDLYTLPCESFLYVEGTLTVTRAAGQADNVVLGNNCVTFMFDEIRYELDGVEIDHCRNVGITSTLKNYVTVSSDRSVILRNAGWEPHNNANGYFNFCVPLNLLLGFCEDYKRVVINARHDLILIRSRTDNNCLLGSLAFEPTVKLLKIQWRMPHVVLSEVNKLSMLRALKNERYLSMGFRSWDLYEYPLLQNTTKHSWAIKTATQLEKPRYVVFALQTGRKNVMSADTSRFDDCKLTNVKLYLNSEVYPYDDLNLDFGKHRWAILYD
;
A
#
# COMPACT_ATOMS: atom_id res chain seq x y z
N MET A 1 -5.40 -34.63 12.96
CA MET A 1 -6.55 -35.56 12.82
C MET A 1 -7.00 -36.16 14.16
N THR A 2 -6.16 -36.15 15.19
CA THR A 2 -6.49 -36.59 16.57
C THR A 2 -7.38 -35.63 17.37
N GLU A 3 -7.41 -34.34 17.04
CA GLU A 3 -8.21 -33.35 17.79
C GLU A 3 -9.73 -33.44 17.57
N ILE A 4 -10.19 -33.94 16.42
CA ILE A 4 -11.62 -33.94 16.04
C ILE A 4 -12.44 -34.89 16.96
N LEU A 5 -11.79 -35.88 17.58
CA LEU A 5 -12.43 -36.87 18.45
C LEU A 5 -12.28 -36.55 19.95
N ASN A 6 -11.57 -35.47 20.32
CA ASN A 6 -11.28 -35.15 21.72
C ASN A 6 -12.38 -34.29 22.36
N ILE A 7 -13.59 -34.86 22.47
CA ILE A 7 -14.79 -34.19 23.01
C ILE A 7 -14.62 -33.81 24.49
N GLY A 8 -13.76 -34.51 25.23
CA GLY A 8 -13.42 -34.23 26.63
C GLY A 8 -12.09 -33.49 26.83
N GLY A 9 -11.48 -32.97 25.75
CA GLY A 9 -10.22 -32.24 25.84
C GLY A 9 -10.41 -30.92 26.58
N GLU A 10 -9.58 -30.67 27.59
CA GLU A 10 -9.57 -29.38 28.27
C GLU A 10 -9.19 -28.27 27.28
N PRO A 11 -9.82 -27.08 27.37
CA PRO A 11 -9.47 -25.95 26.52
C PRO A 11 -8.01 -25.53 26.79
N VAL A 12 -7.22 -25.43 25.72
CA VAL A 12 -5.86 -24.89 25.78
C VAL A 12 -5.95 -23.36 25.78
N PHE A 13 -5.56 -22.74 26.89
CA PHE A 13 -5.46 -21.28 26.99
C PHE A 13 -4.05 -20.83 26.56
N ASP A 14 -3.99 -19.82 25.69
CA ASP A 14 -2.75 -19.18 25.27
C ASP A 14 -2.58 -17.81 25.95
N ASP A 15 -1.94 -17.82 27.11
CA ASP A 15 -1.69 -16.62 27.92
C ASP A 15 -0.35 -15.92 27.57
N ARG A 16 0.17 -16.16 26.37
CA ARG A 16 1.45 -15.55 25.94
C ARG A 16 1.33 -14.05 25.67
N ILE A 17 0.21 -13.63 25.09
CA ILE A 17 -0.14 -12.23 24.84
C ILE A 17 -1.25 -11.85 25.81
N VAL A 18 -0.97 -10.90 26.68
CA VAL A 18 -1.93 -10.38 27.67
C VAL A 18 -2.90 -9.41 27.00
N LYS A 19 -2.38 -8.54 26.12
CA LYS A 19 -3.18 -7.52 25.44
C LYS A 19 -2.49 -7.00 24.19
N ILE A 20 -3.27 -6.57 23.20
CA ILE A 20 -2.80 -5.72 22.10
C ILE A 20 -3.52 -4.38 22.18
N GLU A 21 -2.76 -3.29 22.17
CA GLU A 21 -3.28 -1.92 22.24
C GLU A 21 -2.74 -1.05 21.11
N THR A 22 -3.63 -0.43 20.35
CA THR A 22 -3.24 0.47 19.27
C THR A 22 -2.90 1.86 19.81
N HIS A 23 -1.64 2.24 19.69
CA HIS A 23 -1.12 3.54 20.07
C HIS A 23 -1.04 4.48 18.88
N THR A 24 -1.12 5.79 19.15
CA THR A 24 -1.21 6.83 18.11
C THR A 24 0.02 7.70 18.13
N TYR A 25 0.66 7.81 16.99
CA TYR A 25 1.85 8.61 16.78
C TYR A 25 1.57 9.72 15.76
N ASN A 26 1.99 10.93 16.10
CA ASN A 26 1.78 12.11 15.28
C ASN A 26 3.10 12.49 14.57
N PRO A 27 3.03 13.18 13.42
CA PRO A 27 4.19 13.73 12.74
C PRO A 27 5.04 14.60 13.65
N TYR A 28 6.35 14.51 13.47
CA TYR A 28 7.32 15.35 14.13
C TYR A 28 7.45 16.68 13.39
N ALA A 29 7.34 17.81 14.11
CA ALA A 29 7.61 19.18 13.66
C ALA A 29 6.77 19.74 12.48
N ASN A 30 6.07 18.92 11.68
CA ASN A 30 5.20 19.42 10.61
C ASN A 30 3.87 19.92 11.17
N THR A 31 3.68 21.23 11.17
CA THR A 31 2.38 21.86 11.42
C THR A 31 1.53 21.97 10.16
N THR A 32 2.13 21.71 8.98
CA THR A 32 1.49 21.78 7.67
C THR A 32 1.64 20.47 6.90
N PHE A 33 0.66 20.19 6.04
CA PHE A 33 0.61 19.01 5.16
C PHE A 33 0.49 19.46 3.69
N GLU A 34 1.31 20.44 3.31
CA GLU A 34 1.31 21.05 1.99
C GLU A 34 2.01 20.16 0.96
N TYR A 35 1.85 20.50 -0.31
CA TYR A 35 2.41 19.73 -1.41
C TYR A 35 3.94 19.65 -1.35
N SER A 36 4.50 18.46 -1.60
CA SER A 36 5.93 18.15 -1.49
C SER A 36 6.52 18.14 -0.07
N ASP A 37 5.71 18.35 0.97
CA ASP A 37 6.20 18.24 2.35
C ASP A 37 6.63 16.80 2.66
N GLU A 38 7.75 16.66 3.36
CA GLU A 38 8.16 15.41 3.99
C GLU A 38 7.51 15.29 5.36
N ILE A 39 6.67 14.28 5.55
CA ILE A 39 5.96 14.01 6.79
C ILE A 39 6.62 12.81 7.47
N ARG A 40 7.31 13.06 8.59
CA ARG A 40 7.98 12.01 9.37
C ARG A 40 7.24 11.72 10.67
N ILE A 41 6.91 10.47 10.92
CA ILE A 41 6.21 10.00 12.12
C ILE A 41 7.12 9.03 12.89
N PRO A 42 7.85 9.51 13.92
CA PRO A 42 8.78 8.69 14.67
C PRO A 42 8.10 7.97 15.86
N ILE A 43 8.60 6.76 16.17
CA ILE A 43 8.35 6.05 17.43
C ILE A 43 9.70 5.89 18.12
N GLN A 44 9.95 6.73 19.14
CA GLN A 44 11.26 6.81 19.85
C GLN A 44 11.25 6.12 21.22
N GLN A 45 10.14 5.52 21.61
CA GLN A 45 9.99 4.90 22.93
C GLN A 45 10.78 3.59 23.02
N GLN A 46 11.53 3.44 24.11
CA GLN A 46 12.24 2.21 24.46
C GLN A 46 11.28 1.19 25.10
N ASP A 47 11.70 -0.07 25.12
CA ASP A 47 10.98 -1.19 25.75
C ASP A 47 9.60 -1.52 25.14
N LEU A 48 9.38 -1.13 23.88
CA LEU A 48 8.18 -1.46 23.14
C LEU A 48 8.28 -2.79 22.39
N TYR A 49 7.13 -3.44 22.28
CA TYR A 49 6.88 -4.63 21.46
C TYR A 49 5.83 -4.23 20.42
N THR A 50 6.28 -3.80 19.25
CA THR A 50 5.42 -3.25 18.21
C THR A 50 5.07 -4.30 17.17
N LEU A 51 3.89 -4.21 16.56
CA LEU A 51 3.44 -5.13 15.50
C LEU A 51 3.15 -4.38 14.20
N PRO A 52 4.18 -4.11 13.37
CA PRO A 52 4.03 -3.28 12.16
C PRO A 52 3.01 -3.83 11.15
N CYS A 53 2.84 -5.14 11.06
CA CYS A 53 1.95 -5.77 10.07
C CYS A 53 0.45 -5.48 10.29
N GLU A 54 0.08 -5.10 11.51
CA GLU A 54 -1.28 -4.69 11.88
C GLU A 54 -1.40 -3.16 12.03
N SER A 55 -0.34 -2.42 11.73
CA SER A 55 -0.34 -0.97 11.79
C SER A 55 -1.01 -0.34 10.56
N PHE A 56 -1.54 0.87 10.74
CA PHE A 56 -2.23 1.60 9.69
C PHE A 56 -2.01 3.11 9.80
N LEU A 57 -2.12 3.78 8.66
CA LEU A 57 -2.10 5.22 8.56
C LEU A 57 -3.55 5.74 8.68
N TYR A 58 -3.81 6.58 9.66
CA TYR A 58 -5.05 7.35 9.77
C TYR A 58 -4.86 8.70 9.09
N VAL A 59 -5.68 9.00 8.09
CA VAL A 59 -5.67 10.29 7.37
C VAL A 59 -7.05 10.92 7.49
N GLU A 60 -7.09 12.20 7.85
CA GLU A 60 -8.30 13.01 7.96
C GLU A 60 -8.09 14.31 7.20
N GLY A 61 -9.08 14.74 6.43
CA GLY A 61 -8.98 15.93 5.60
C GLY A 61 -10.33 16.48 5.19
N THR A 62 -10.31 17.54 4.38
CA THR A 62 -11.49 18.12 3.73
C THR A 62 -11.27 18.20 2.23
N LEU A 63 -12.34 17.93 1.49
CA LEU A 63 -12.46 18.23 0.07
C LEU A 63 -13.45 19.39 -0.07
N THR A 64 -12.99 20.52 -0.59
CA THR A 64 -13.84 21.70 -0.84
C THR A 64 -13.91 22.03 -2.32
N VAL A 65 -15.10 22.33 -2.82
CA VAL A 65 -15.34 22.71 -4.21
C VAL A 65 -15.79 24.16 -4.26
N THR A 66 -15.03 25.01 -4.96
CA THR A 66 -15.16 26.47 -4.86
C THR A 66 -16.12 27.06 -5.90
N ARG A 67 -16.20 26.47 -7.10
CA ARG A 67 -17.12 26.91 -8.17
C ARG A 67 -18.30 25.97 -8.35
N ALA A 68 -19.48 26.55 -8.55
CA ALA A 68 -20.78 25.90 -8.78
C ALA A 68 -21.24 24.98 -7.63
N ALA A 69 -21.67 25.59 -6.52
CA ALA A 69 -22.29 24.91 -5.36
C ALA A 69 -23.53 24.04 -5.70
N GLY A 70 -24.11 24.16 -6.91
CA GLY A 70 -25.20 23.32 -7.40
C GLY A 70 -24.80 22.11 -8.27
N GLN A 71 -23.50 21.90 -8.50
CA GLN A 71 -22.93 20.77 -9.27
C GLN A 71 -21.72 20.13 -8.56
N ALA A 72 -21.56 20.39 -7.26
CA ALA A 72 -20.46 19.88 -6.45
C ALA A 72 -20.41 18.33 -6.39
N ASP A 73 -21.54 17.66 -6.68
CA ASP A 73 -21.64 16.20 -6.82
C ASP A 73 -20.76 15.61 -7.93
N ASN A 74 -20.17 16.46 -8.79
CA ASN A 74 -19.32 16.04 -9.90
C ASN A 74 -17.84 15.87 -9.53
N VAL A 75 -17.41 16.21 -8.31
CA VAL A 75 -16.03 15.96 -7.86
C VAL A 75 -16.02 15.07 -6.63
N VAL A 76 -15.38 13.92 -6.76
CA VAL A 76 -15.32 12.89 -5.71
C VAL A 76 -13.90 12.40 -5.51
N LEU A 77 -13.65 11.74 -4.38
CA LEU A 77 -12.41 11.02 -4.16
C LEU A 77 -12.39 9.76 -5.03
N GLY A 78 -11.31 9.57 -5.79
CA GLY A 78 -11.11 8.40 -6.63
C GLY A 78 -10.85 7.14 -5.81
N ASN A 79 -10.83 5.99 -6.49
CA ASN A 79 -10.39 4.75 -5.86
C ASN A 79 -8.93 4.88 -5.40
N ASN A 80 -8.64 4.36 -4.21
CA ASN A 80 -7.34 4.39 -3.57
C ASN A 80 -6.80 5.81 -3.30
N CYS A 81 -7.70 6.80 -3.16
CA CYS A 81 -7.38 8.23 -3.12
C CYS A 81 -6.26 8.61 -2.14
N VAL A 82 -6.25 8.04 -0.93
CA VAL A 82 -5.25 8.40 0.10
C VAL A 82 -3.83 8.05 -0.35
N THR A 83 -3.65 6.93 -1.04
CA THR A 83 -2.32 6.54 -1.52
C THR A 83 -1.85 7.43 -2.67
N PHE A 84 -2.77 7.93 -3.50
CA PHE A 84 -2.48 8.93 -4.53
C PHE A 84 -2.12 10.32 -3.96
N MET A 85 -2.38 10.56 -2.67
CA MET A 85 -1.93 11.79 -2.01
C MET A 85 -0.42 11.77 -1.73
N PHE A 86 0.28 10.63 -1.80
CA PHE A 86 1.70 10.52 -1.47
C PHE A 86 2.52 9.99 -2.66
N ASP A 87 3.63 10.67 -2.95
CA ASP A 87 4.57 10.25 -4.01
C ASP A 87 5.50 9.15 -3.51
N GLU A 88 5.84 9.14 -2.22
CA GLU A 88 6.76 8.17 -1.62
C GLU A 88 6.31 7.82 -0.19
N ILE A 89 6.51 6.56 0.19
CA ILE A 89 6.44 6.07 1.56
C ILE A 89 7.68 5.24 1.85
N ARG A 90 8.28 5.47 3.03
CA ARG A 90 9.49 4.78 3.48
C ARG A 90 9.35 4.36 4.94
N TYR A 91 9.86 3.18 5.24
CA TYR A 91 9.89 2.61 6.57
C TYR A 91 11.33 2.37 7.01
N GLU A 92 11.72 3.00 8.11
CA GLU A 92 13.05 2.84 8.70
C GLU A 92 12.97 2.20 10.09
N LEU A 93 13.91 1.30 10.37
CA LEU A 93 14.20 0.79 11.70
C LEU A 93 15.60 1.23 12.12
N ASP A 94 15.71 1.91 13.27
CA ASP A 94 16.97 2.43 13.81
C ASP A 94 17.79 3.27 12.79
N GLY A 95 17.09 3.99 11.91
CA GLY A 95 17.68 4.82 10.86
C GLY A 95 18.14 4.06 9.61
N VAL A 96 17.84 2.77 9.51
CA VAL A 96 18.09 1.95 8.32
C VAL A 96 16.78 1.76 7.55
N GLU A 97 16.78 2.09 6.27
CA GLU A 97 15.65 1.83 5.36
C GLU A 97 15.41 0.32 5.24
N ILE A 98 14.23 -0.11 5.64
CA ILE A 98 13.78 -1.50 5.55
C ILE A 98 12.95 -1.71 4.29
N ASP A 99 12.02 -0.79 4.02
CA ASP A 99 11.13 -0.91 2.88
C ASP A 99 10.73 0.49 2.38
N HIS A 100 10.46 0.58 1.09
CA HIS A 100 10.25 1.83 0.40
C HIS A 100 9.41 1.60 -0.85
N CYS A 101 8.44 2.49 -1.06
CA CYS A 101 7.52 2.42 -2.19
C CYS A 101 7.37 3.81 -2.81
N ARG A 102 7.66 3.89 -4.11
CA ARG A 102 7.45 5.09 -4.93
C ARG A 102 6.14 5.01 -5.69
N ASN A 103 5.59 6.18 -6.02
CA ASN A 103 4.30 6.34 -6.68
C ASN A 103 3.25 5.46 -5.99
N VAL A 104 3.07 5.72 -4.70
CA VAL A 104 2.33 4.85 -3.76
C VAL A 104 0.93 4.55 -4.30
N GLY A 105 0.29 5.53 -4.92
CA GLY A 105 -0.96 5.39 -5.65
C GLY A 105 -0.97 4.26 -6.67
N ILE A 106 -0.15 4.36 -7.73
CA ILE A 106 -0.13 3.36 -8.81
C ILE A 106 0.34 1.99 -8.30
N THR A 107 1.42 1.96 -7.53
CA THR A 107 2.03 0.72 -7.05
C THR A 107 1.06 -0.07 -6.18
N SER A 108 0.43 0.56 -5.19
CA SER A 108 -0.55 -0.10 -4.33
C SER A 108 -1.84 -0.46 -5.08
N THR A 109 -2.25 0.33 -6.07
CA THR A 109 -3.44 0.02 -6.88
C THR A 109 -3.23 -1.26 -7.70
N LEU A 110 -2.10 -1.37 -8.41
CA LEU A 110 -1.75 -2.56 -9.18
C LEU A 110 -1.65 -3.80 -8.29
N LYS A 111 -0.96 -3.67 -7.16
CA LYS A 111 -0.85 -4.74 -6.16
C LYS A 111 -2.23 -5.17 -5.66
N ASN A 112 -3.07 -4.22 -5.30
CA ASN A 112 -4.37 -4.51 -4.70
C ASN A 112 -5.31 -5.19 -5.70
N TYR A 113 -5.30 -4.81 -6.98
CA TYR A 113 -6.09 -5.52 -7.99
C TYR A 113 -5.74 -7.00 -8.13
N VAL A 114 -4.46 -7.36 -7.95
CA VAL A 114 -4.01 -8.76 -8.09
C VAL A 114 -4.15 -9.55 -6.79
N THR A 115 -4.04 -8.90 -5.63
CA THR A 115 -3.92 -9.59 -4.32
C THR A 115 -5.16 -9.52 -3.43
N VAL A 116 -6.08 -8.59 -3.69
CA VAL A 116 -7.26 -8.39 -2.85
C VAL A 116 -8.40 -9.29 -3.32
N SER A 117 -8.86 -10.18 -2.42
CA SER A 117 -10.08 -10.96 -2.65
C SER A 117 -11.33 -10.10 -2.61
N SER A 118 -12.43 -10.61 -3.17
CA SER A 118 -13.75 -9.95 -3.14
C SER A 118 -14.18 -9.52 -1.74
N ASP A 119 -13.94 -10.37 -0.73
CA ASP A 119 -14.36 -10.09 0.64
C ASP A 119 -13.46 -9.01 1.27
N ARG A 120 -12.16 -9.05 0.95
CA ARG A 120 -11.20 -8.07 1.45
C ARG A 120 -11.45 -6.69 0.83
N SER A 121 -11.91 -6.60 -0.41
CA SER A 121 -12.21 -5.31 -1.05
C SER A 121 -13.30 -4.52 -0.31
N VAL A 122 -14.29 -5.21 0.28
CA VAL A 122 -15.33 -4.58 1.11
C VAL A 122 -14.73 -3.94 2.37
N ILE A 123 -13.80 -4.63 3.02
CA ILE A 123 -13.11 -4.12 4.22
C ILE A 123 -12.22 -2.92 3.85
N LEU A 124 -11.59 -2.95 2.67
CA LEU A 124 -10.72 -1.89 2.19
C LEU A 124 -11.44 -0.59 1.81
N ARG A 125 -12.77 -0.55 1.84
CA ARG A 125 -13.52 0.72 1.71
C ARG A 125 -13.10 1.76 2.73
N ASN A 126 -12.77 1.32 3.96
CA ASN A 126 -12.23 2.21 5.00
C ASN A 126 -10.82 2.72 4.71
N ALA A 127 -10.09 2.09 3.78
CA ALA A 127 -8.79 2.50 3.30
C ALA A 127 -8.87 3.35 2.01
N GLY A 128 -10.07 3.68 1.55
CA GLY A 128 -10.30 4.41 0.30
C GLY A 128 -10.39 3.52 -0.93
N TRP A 129 -10.56 2.20 -0.78
CA TRP A 129 -10.84 1.31 -1.92
C TRP A 129 -12.32 1.38 -2.31
N GLU A 130 -12.64 1.88 -3.50
CA GLU A 130 -14.01 2.21 -3.93
C GLU A 130 -14.78 2.99 -2.84
N PRO A 131 -14.31 4.20 -2.48
CA PRO A 131 -14.82 4.91 -1.33
C PRO A 131 -16.29 5.30 -1.52
N HIS A 132 -17.05 5.33 -0.42
CA HIS A 132 -18.35 5.97 -0.43
C HIS A 132 -18.15 7.48 -0.51
N ASN A 133 -18.58 8.05 -1.63
CA ASN A 133 -18.32 9.45 -1.93
C ASN A 133 -19.39 10.34 -1.30
N ASN A 134 -18.96 11.25 -0.45
CA ASN A 134 -19.73 12.43 -0.10
C ASN A 134 -19.13 13.61 -0.87
N ALA A 135 -19.95 14.25 -1.70
CA ALA A 135 -19.54 15.46 -2.38
C ALA A 135 -19.29 16.55 -1.34
N ASN A 136 -18.11 17.17 -1.38
CA ASN A 136 -17.75 18.36 -0.59
C ASN A 136 -17.90 18.18 0.94
N GLY A 137 -16.79 18.01 1.66
CA GLY A 137 -16.85 17.90 3.11
C GLY A 137 -15.62 17.23 3.73
N TYR A 138 -15.80 16.74 4.96
CA TYR A 138 -14.78 16.00 5.69
C TYR A 138 -14.69 14.56 5.21
N PHE A 139 -13.47 14.03 5.17
CA PHE A 139 -13.21 12.62 4.95
C PHE A 139 -12.19 12.11 5.97
N ASN A 140 -12.25 10.81 6.26
CA ASN A 140 -11.19 10.12 6.96
C ASN A 140 -11.05 8.68 6.45
N PHE A 141 -9.84 8.15 6.56
CA PHE A 141 -9.51 6.80 6.12
C PHE A 141 -8.47 6.17 7.04
N CYS A 142 -8.53 4.85 7.14
CA CYS A 142 -7.55 4.00 7.81
C CYS A 142 -6.90 3.11 6.75
N VAL A 143 -5.68 3.41 6.35
CA VAL A 143 -4.93 2.67 5.32
C VAL A 143 -3.94 1.71 5.97
N PRO A 144 -4.17 0.38 5.95
CA PRO A 144 -3.23 -0.59 6.49
C PRO A 144 -1.88 -0.52 5.78
N LEU A 145 -0.78 -0.53 6.54
CA LEU A 145 0.56 -0.44 5.94
C LEU A 145 0.92 -1.68 5.13
N ASN A 146 0.30 -2.83 5.40
CA ASN A 146 0.48 -4.06 4.60
C ASN A 146 0.01 -3.93 3.14
N LEU A 147 -0.79 -2.91 2.81
CA LEU A 147 -1.15 -2.60 1.43
C LEU A 147 -0.05 -1.82 0.70
N LEU A 148 0.75 -1.06 1.45
CA LEU A 148 1.71 -0.11 0.90
C LEU A 148 3.14 -0.63 0.92
N LEU A 149 3.50 -1.39 1.96
CA LEU A 149 4.84 -1.88 2.25
C LEU A 149 4.79 -3.41 2.40
N GLY A 150 5.69 -4.09 1.72
CA GLY A 150 5.81 -5.54 1.76
C GLY A 150 6.41 -6.07 3.06
N PHE A 151 7.26 -5.28 3.74
CA PHE A 151 7.69 -5.59 5.11
C PHE A 151 6.47 -5.75 6.04
N CYS A 152 5.52 -4.81 5.99
CA CYS A 152 4.29 -4.89 6.78
C CYS A 152 3.33 -5.99 6.31
N GLU A 153 3.48 -6.54 5.09
CA GLU A 153 2.67 -7.64 4.61
C GLU A 153 3.19 -9.01 5.08
N ASP A 154 4.49 -9.23 4.94
CA ASP A 154 5.12 -10.54 5.13
C ASP A 154 5.70 -10.72 6.55
N TYR A 155 6.24 -9.66 7.16
CA TYR A 155 6.82 -9.73 8.49
C TYR A 155 5.75 -9.63 9.57
N LYS A 156 5.12 -10.77 9.87
CA LYS A 156 4.02 -10.89 10.86
C LYS A 156 4.51 -11.16 12.29
N ARG A 157 5.63 -10.56 12.67
CA ARG A 157 6.26 -10.76 13.98
C ARG A 157 6.46 -9.43 14.68
N VAL A 158 6.56 -9.49 16.01
CA VAL A 158 6.82 -8.32 16.84
C VAL A 158 8.23 -7.80 16.56
N VAL A 159 8.38 -6.48 16.49
CA VAL A 159 9.67 -5.78 16.53
C VAL A 159 9.88 -5.28 17.96
N ILE A 160 11.06 -5.57 18.52
CA ILE A 160 11.34 -5.31 19.93
C ILE A 160 12.37 -4.20 20.04
N ASN A 161 12.05 -3.18 20.82
CA ASN A 161 12.99 -2.12 21.22
C ASN A 161 13.75 -1.48 20.05
N ALA A 162 13.09 -1.31 18.91
CA ALA A 162 13.64 -0.61 17.75
C ALA A 162 12.98 0.77 17.66
N ARG A 163 13.76 1.77 17.24
CA ARG A 163 13.19 3.05 16.81
C ARG A 163 12.55 2.84 15.45
N HIS A 164 11.31 3.28 15.32
CA HIS A 164 10.63 3.26 14.02
C HIS A 164 10.51 4.67 13.47
N ASP A 165 10.66 4.82 12.16
CA ASP A 165 10.37 6.04 11.44
C ASP A 165 9.54 5.71 10.20
N LEU A 166 8.33 6.26 10.13
CA LEU A 166 7.50 6.23 8.92
C LEU A 166 7.62 7.60 8.24
N ILE A 167 8.09 7.62 7.00
CA ILE A 167 8.33 8.84 6.23
C ILE A 167 7.42 8.80 5.00
N LEU A 168 6.71 9.90 4.76
CA LEU A 168 5.80 10.08 3.64
C LEU A 168 6.18 11.36 2.90
N ILE A 169 6.23 11.33 1.56
CA ILE A 169 6.39 12.54 0.75
C ILE A 169 5.04 12.88 0.13
N ARG A 170 4.49 14.06 0.48
CA ARG A 170 3.22 14.53 -0.06
C ARG A 170 3.36 14.77 -1.57
N SER A 171 2.40 14.28 -2.36
CA SER A 171 2.40 14.49 -3.80
C SER A 171 2.33 15.98 -4.15
N ARG A 172 2.84 16.34 -5.33
CA ARG A 172 2.84 17.73 -5.82
C ARG A 172 1.45 18.24 -6.19
N THR A 173 0.50 17.34 -6.43
CA THR A 173 -0.87 17.66 -6.84
C THR A 173 -1.85 16.58 -6.38
N ASP A 174 -3.11 16.93 -6.16
CA ASP A 174 -4.18 15.98 -5.82
C ASP A 174 -4.98 15.44 -6.99
N ASN A 175 -4.61 15.78 -8.22
CA ASN A 175 -5.39 15.43 -9.40
C ASN A 175 -5.62 13.92 -9.54
N ASN A 176 -4.67 13.08 -9.10
CA ASN A 176 -4.78 11.63 -9.17
C ASN A 176 -5.67 11.03 -8.07
N CYS A 177 -5.92 11.76 -6.97
CA CYS A 177 -6.78 11.28 -5.89
C CYS A 177 -8.24 11.71 -6.09
N LEU A 178 -8.54 12.51 -7.11
CA LEU A 178 -9.86 13.06 -7.40
C LEU A 178 -10.38 12.60 -8.77
N LEU A 179 -11.70 12.46 -8.87
CA LEU A 179 -12.41 12.24 -10.11
C LEU A 179 -13.42 13.37 -10.31
N GLY A 180 -13.38 14.03 -11.46
CA GLY A 180 -14.28 15.14 -11.78
C GLY A 180 -13.67 16.16 -12.74
N SER A 181 -14.20 17.38 -12.72
CA SER A 181 -13.69 18.49 -13.56
C SER A 181 -12.87 19.49 -12.77
N LEU A 182 -11.70 19.86 -13.31
CA LEU A 182 -10.85 20.93 -12.77
C LEU A 182 -11.56 22.30 -12.77
N ALA A 183 -12.59 22.49 -13.61
CA ALA A 183 -13.35 23.75 -13.68
C ALA A 183 -14.04 24.11 -12.36
N PHE A 184 -14.26 23.13 -11.48
CA PHE A 184 -14.87 23.31 -10.17
C PHE A 184 -13.88 23.77 -9.08
N GLU A 185 -12.59 23.89 -9.41
CA GLU A 185 -11.50 24.31 -8.51
C GLU A 185 -11.53 23.54 -7.17
N PRO A 186 -11.45 22.19 -7.20
CA PRO A 186 -11.47 21.39 -5.98
C PRO A 186 -10.15 21.55 -5.23
N THR A 187 -10.24 21.64 -3.91
CA THR A 187 -9.10 21.76 -3.01
C THR A 187 -9.20 20.68 -1.95
N VAL A 188 -8.13 19.89 -1.80
CA VAL A 188 -7.99 18.91 -0.72
C VAL A 188 -7.06 19.51 0.34
N LYS A 189 -7.50 19.46 1.60
CA LYS A 189 -6.68 19.86 2.75
C LYS A 189 -6.58 18.69 3.72
N LEU A 190 -5.36 18.28 4.03
CA LEU A 190 -5.13 17.29 5.08
C LEU A 190 -5.13 18.00 6.43
N LEU A 191 -5.87 17.44 7.38
CA LEU A 191 -6.04 17.97 8.73
C LEU A 191 -5.27 17.14 9.75
N LYS A 192 -5.26 15.82 9.59
CA LYS A 192 -4.50 14.90 10.44
C LYS A 192 -3.92 13.77 9.61
N ILE A 193 -2.67 13.45 9.90
CA ILE A 193 -2.01 12.24 9.44
C ILE A 193 -1.41 11.62 10.70
N GLN A 194 -1.78 10.38 11.01
CA GLN A 194 -1.34 9.72 12.23
C GLN A 194 -0.99 8.28 11.93
N TRP A 195 0.07 7.79 12.55
CA TRP A 195 0.42 6.38 12.49
C TRP A 195 -0.16 5.66 13.71
N ARG A 196 -0.97 4.63 13.47
CA ARG A 196 -1.59 3.79 14.49
C ARG A 196 -0.81 2.48 14.57
N MET A 197 -0.05 2.30 15.64
CA MET A 197 0.85 1.17 15.86
C MET A 197 0.34 0.27 16.99
N PRO A 198 0.08 -1.02 16.73
CA PRO A 198 -0.27 -1.97 17.79
C PRO A 198 0.93 -2.30 18.67
N HIS A 199 0.72 -2.21 19.99
CA HIS A 199 1.65 -2.61 21.03
C HIS A 199 1.20 -3.93 21.63
N VAL A 200 2.09 -4.90 21.68
CA VAL A 200 1.83 -6.24 22.20
C VAL A 200 2.35 -6.34 23.63
N VAL A 201 1.45 -6.46 24.59
CA VAL A 201 1.79 -6.72 25.98
C VAL A 201 1.93 -8.22 26.17
N LEU A 202 3.15 -8.67 26.46
CA LEU A 202 3.46 -10.07 26.71
C LEU A 202 3.31 -10.40 28.20
N SER A 203 3.04 -11.67 28.52
CA SER A 203 3.18 -12.14 29.90
C SER A 203 4.64 -12.10 30.36
N GLU A 204 4.89 -11.92 31.66
CA GLU A 204 6.23 -11.73 32.23
C GLU A 204 7.21 -12.86 31.84
N VAL A 205 6.73 -14.11 31.79
CA VAL A 205 7.53 -15.26 31.36
C VAL A 205 7.99 -15.12 29.91
N ASN A 206 7.11 -14.69 29.01
CA ASN A 206 7.43 -14.52 27.59
C ASN A 206 8.26 -13.28 27.33
N LYS A 207 8.01 -12.19 28.07
CA LYS A 207 8.86 -10.98 28.07
C LYS A 207 10.29 -11.34 28.44
N LEU A 208 10.50 -12.09 29.53
CA LEU A 208 11.82 -12.58 29.94
C LEU A 208 12.47 -13.48 28.88
N SER A 209 11.69 -14.36 28.25
CA SER A 209 12.18 -15.23 27.18
C SER A 209 12.69 -14.42 25.97
N MET A 210 11.91 -13.43 25.53
CA MET A 210 12.27 -12.54 24.42
C MET A 210 13.52 -11.70 24.73
N LEU A 211 13.63 -11.15 25.95
CA LEU A 211 14.82 -10.41 26.38
C LEU A 211 16.08 -11.30 26.42
N ARG A 212 15.95 -12.57 26.84
CA ARG A 212 17.06 -13.53 26.79
C ARG A 212 17.48 -13.84 25.35
N ALA A 213 16.51 -13.96 24.43
CA ALA A 213 16.81 -14.17 23.01
C ALA A 213 17.60 -12.98 22.42
N LEU A 214 17.24 -11.74 22.80
CA LEU A 214 17.98 -10.53 22.43
C LEU A 214 19.40 -10.51 23.02
N LYS A 215 19.55 -10.86 24.31
CA LYS A 215 20.86 -10.90 24.99
C LYS A 215 21.83 -11.88 24.33
N ASN A 216 21.32 -12.95 23.72
CA ASN A 216 22.14 -13.93 23.02
C ASN A 216 22.61 -13.45 21.63
N GLU A 217 22.34 -12.18 21.27
CA GLU A 217 22.77 -11.51 20.02
C GLU A 217 22.47 -12.32 18.75
N ARG A 218 21.37 -13.09 18.79
CA ARG A 218 21.04 -14.00 17.70
C ARG A 218 20.47 -13.19 16.54
N TYR A 219 21.13 -13.25 15.38
CA TYR A 219 20.58 -12.68 14.15
C TYR A 219 19.22 -13.29 13.82
N LEU A 220 18.22 -12.44 13.62
CA LEU A 220 16.89 -12.82 13.15
C LEU A 220 16.78 -12.50 11.67
N SER A 221 16.48 -13.52 10.86
CA SER A 221 16.21 -13.31 9.44
C SER A 221 14.84 -12.67 9.26
N MET A 222 14.79 -11.52 8.57
CA MET A 222 13.58 -10.79 8.21
C MET A 222 13.37 -10.92 6.70
N GLY A 223 12.70 -11.99 6.28
CA GLY A 223 12.33 -12.20 4.88
C GLY A 223 11.00 -11.55 4.56
N PHE A 224 10.96 -10.71 3.53
CA PHE A 224 9.75 -10.11 2.97
C PHE A 224 9.92 -9.86 1.47
N ARG A 225 8.82 -9.62 0.76
CA ARG A 225 8.81 -9.21 -0.65
C ARG A 225 8.78 -7.69 -0.73
N SER A 226 9.72 -7.09 -1.46
CA SER A 226 9.67 -5.66 -1.82
C SER A 226 8.92 -5.46 -3.14
N TRP A 227 8.43 -4.24 -3.37
CA TRP A 227 7.72 -3.87 -4.60
C TRP A 227 8.46 -2.73 -5.29
N ASP A 228 8.93 -2.99 -6.51
CA ASP A 228 9.54 -1.98 -7.37
C ASP A 228 8.61 -1.63 -8.53
N LEU A 229 8.29 -0.33 -8.66
CA LEU A 229 7.58 0.20 -9.81
C LEU A 229 8.58 0.74 -10.83
N TYR A 230 8.45 0.25 -12.06
CA TYR A 230 9.06 0.86 -13.22
C TYR A 230 7.95 1.50 -14.06
N GLU A 231 8.14 2.77 -14.44
CA GLU A 231 7.18 3.51 -15.27
C GLU A 231 7.85 3.90 -16.58
N TYR A 232 7.18 3.63 -17.70
CA TYR A 232 7.60 4.08 -19.02
C TYR A 232 6.57 5.07 -19.58
N PRO A 233 6.75 6.39 -19.37
CA PRO A 233 5.68 7.38 -19.59
C PRO A 233 5.38 7.67 -21.06
N LEU A 234 6.29 7.34 -21.98
CA LEU A 234 6.17 7.68 -23.40
C LEU A 234 6.40 6.43 -24.25
N LEU A 235 5.31 5.78 -24.66
CA LEU A 235 5.35 4.69 -25.62
C LEU A 235 5.44 5.25 -27.05
N GLN A 236 6.40 4.74 -27.83
CA GLN A 236 6.48 5.04 -29.25
C GLN A 236 5.27 4.44 -29.99
N ASN A 237 4.77 5.13 -31.02
CA ASN A 237 3.64 4.67 -31.83
C ASN A 237 4.04 3.48 -32.73
N THR A 238 4.19 2.32 -32.11
CA THR A 238 4.67 1.08 -32.71
C THR A 238 3.80 -0.08 -32.22
N THR A 239 3.76 -1.17 -32.99
CA THR A 239 2.96 -2.36 -32.66
C THR A 239 3.70 -3.36 -31.77
N LYS A 240 5.01 -3.17 -31.57
CA LYS A 240 5.85 -4.02 -30.72
C LYS A 240 6.76 -3.12 -29.89
N HIS A 241 6.79 -3.39 -28.59
CA HIS A 241 7.65 -2.68 -27.65
C HIS A 241 8.44 -3.69 -26.83
N SER A 242 9.72 -3.39 -26.58
CA SER A 242 10.59 -4.18 -25.73
C SER A 242 11.22 -3.25 -24.71
N TRP A 243 11.13 -3.64 -23.45
CA TRP A 243 11.59 -2.83 -22.34
C TRP A 243 12.47 -3.66 -21.41
N ALA A 244 13.70 -3.17 -21.19
CA ALA A 244 14.64 -3.81 -20.29
C ALA A 244 14.44 -3.28 -18.87
N ILE A 245 14.11 -4.18 -17.94
CA ILE A 245 14.01 -3.88 -16.51
C ILE A 245 15.32 -4.30 -15.85
N LYS A 246 15.98 -3.38 -15.14
CA LYS A 246 17.19 -3.70 -14.37
C LYS A 246 16.79 -4.10 -12.97
N THR A 247 16.97 -5.37 -12.59
CA THR A 247 16.74 -5.82 -11.21
C THR A 247 17.93 -5.43 -10.32
N ALA A 248 17.68 -4.93 -9.12
CA ALA A 248 18.64 -4.12 -8.38
C ALA A 248 19.78 -4.88 -7.67
N THR A 249 19.69 -6.19 -7.40
CA THR A 249 20.80 -6.94 -6.75
C THR A 249 20.80 -8.45 -7.07
N GLN A 250 21.92 -9.15 -6.84
CA GLN A 250 21.99 -10.64 -6.92
C GLN A 250 21.23 -11.35 -5.78
N LEU A 251 20.86 -10.62 -4.72
CA LEU A 251 20.19 -11.16 -3.53
C LEU A 251 18.67 -11.28 -3.72
N GLU A 252 18.08 -10.37 -4.48
CA GLU A 252 16.65 -10.34 -4.74
C GLU A 252 16.31 -11.14 -6.02
N LYS A 253 15.23 -11.90 -5.96
CA LYS A 253 14.73 -12.65 -7.11
C LYS A 253 13.29 -12.22 -7.39
N PRO A 254 12.95 -11.80 -8.63
CA PRO A 254 11.58 -11.46 -8.96
C PRO A 254 10.70 -12.69 -8.78
N ARG A 255 9.64 -12.55 -7.98
CA ARG A 255 8.65 -13.62 -7.76
C ARG A 255 7.40 -13.42 -8.63
N TYR A 256 7.02 -12.17 -8.82
CA TYR A 256 5.85 -11.77 -9.57
C TYR A 256 6.21 -10.56 -10.43
N VAL A 257 5.63 -10.48 -11.62
CA VAL A 257 5.72 -9.30 -12.48
C VAL A 257 4.29 -8.94 -12.86
N VAL A 258 3.88 -7.73 -12.52
CA VAL A 258 2.58 -7.18 -12.90
C VAL A 258 2.81 -6.18 -14.02
N PHE A 259 2.12 -6.37 -15.12
CA PHE A 259 2.17 -5.48 -16.28
C PHE A 259 0.81 -4.80 -16.45
N ALA A 260 0.84 -3.50 -16.67
CA ALA A 260 -0.36 -2.71 -16.92
C ALA A 260 -0.07 -1.57 -17.89
N LEU A 261 -1.12 -1.15 -18.60
CA LEU A 261 -1.08 -0.05 -19.56
C LEU A 261 -2.11 0.99 -19.16
N GLN A 262 -1.82 2.26 -19.46
CA GLN A 262 -2.70 3.36 -19.15
C GLN A 262 -2.58 4.46 -20.21
N THR A 263 -3.71 5.02 -20.64
CA THR A 263 -3.76 6.05 -21.69
C THR A 263 -4.27 7.38 -21.14
N GLY A 264 -3.37 8.36 -21.00
CA GLY A 264 -3.75 9.76 -20.77
C GLY A 264 -4.51 10.05 -19.46
N ARG A 265 -4.28 9.27 -18.39
CA ARG A 265 -5.00 9.42 -17.12
C ARG A 265 -4.21 10.16 -16.03
N LYS A 266 -2.87 10.08 -16.07
CA LYS A 266 -1.99 10.69 -15.07
C LYS A 266 -2.19 12.21 -15.00
N ASN A 267 -2.48 12.70 -13.80
CA ASN A 267 -2.80 14.09 -13.46
C ASN A 267 -4.03 14.66 -14.20
N VAL A 268 -4.91 13.80 -14.71
CA VAL A 268 -6.13 14.18 -15.44
C VAL A 268 -7.35 13.81 -14.60
N MET A 269 -7.94 14.80 -13.91
CA MET A 269 -9.09 14.56 -13.02
C MET A 269 -10.33 13.98 -13.71
N SER A 270 -10.53 14.21 -15.01
CA SER A 270 -11.67 13.65 -15.74
C SER A 270 -11.54 12.16 -16.02
N ALA A 271 -10.37 11.55 -15.73
CA ALA A 271 -10.10 10.15 -15.94
C ALA A 271 -9.58 9.49 -14.65
N ASP A 272 -10.22 8.40 -14.24
CA ASP A 272 -9.82 7.67 -13.04
C ASP A 272 -8.42 7.05 -13.22
N THR A 273 -7.44 7.58 -12.47
CA THR A 273 -6.02 7.14 -12.52
C THR A 273 -5.82 5.73 -11.95
N SER A 274 -6.79 5.20 -11.20
CA SER A 274 -6.72 3.82 -10.72
C SER A 274 -7.07 2.79 -11.81
N ARG A 275 -7.63 3.21 -12.95
CA ARG A 275 -8.03 2.30 -14.03
C ARG A 275 -6.90 2.12 -15.04
N PHE A 276 -6.79 0.89 -15.54
CA PHE A 276 -5.83 0.47 -16.56
C PHE A 276 -6.56 0.05 -17.83
N ASP A 277 -5.95 0.33 -18.97
CA ASP A 277 -6.53 0.15 -20.30
C ASP A 277 -5.94 -1.11 -20.96
N ASP A 278 -6.75 -1.82 -21.77
CA ASP A 278 -6.27 -2.99 -22.53
C ASP A 278 -5.30 -2.62 -23.66
N CYS A 279 -5.38 -1.38 -24.16
CA CYS A 279 -4.59 -0.85 -25.27
C CYS A 279 -4.55 -1.76 -26.52
N LYS A 280 -5.60 -2.55 -26.76
CA LYS A 280 -5.67 -3.58 -27.82
C LYS A 280 -4.49 -4.54 -27.78
N LEU A 281 -4.01 -4.87 -26.58
CA LEU A 281 -2.94 -5.83 -26.37
C LEU A 281 -3.31 -7.18 -27.00
N THR A 282 -2.40 -7.73 -27.79
CA THR A 282 -2.58 -9.06 -28.43
C THR A 282 -1.70 -10.11 -27.76
N ASN A 283 -0.47 -9.75 -27.39
CA ASN A 283 0.52 -10.63 -26.78
C ASN A 283 1.41 -9.84 -25.82
N VAL A 284 1.80 -10.47 -24.72
CA VAL A 284 2.83 -9.99 -23.80
C VAL A 284 3.77 -11.15 -23.48
N LYS A 285 5.08 -10.88 -23.44
CA LYS A 285 6.11 -11.85 -23.05
C LYS A 285 7.11 -11.21 -22.12
N LEU A 286 7.39 -11.90 -21.03
CA LEU A 286 8.42 -11.60 -20.05
C LEU A 286 9.59 -12.55 -20.29
N TYR A 287 10.76 -11.98 -20.52
CA TYR A 287 12.01 -12.73 -20.66
C TYR A 287 12.80 -12.59 -19.36
N LEU A 288 12.95 -13.69 -18.61
CA LEU A 288 13.75 -13.73 -17.38
C LEU A 288 14.91 -14.70 -17.60
N ASN A 289 16.13 -14.17 -17.67
CA ASN A 289 17.34 -14.94 -17.99
C ASN A 289 17.19 -15.73 -19.30
N SER A 290 17.05 -17.06 -19.21
CA SER A 290 16.91 -17.97 -20.36
C SER A 290 15.48 -18.50 -20.54
N GLU A 291 14.52 -18.00 -19.76
CA GLU A 291 13.14 -18.46 -19.74
C GLU A 291 12.17 -17.36 -20.21
N VAL A 292 11.03 -17.79 -20.74
CA VAL A 292 10.00 -16.91 -21.33
C VAL A 292 8.65 -17.23 -20.73
N TYR A 293 7.93 -16.19 -20.32
CA TYR A 293 6.65 -16.28 -19.62
C TYR A 293 5.63 -15.32 -20.25
N PRO A 294 4.42 -15.77 -20.64
CA PRO A 294 4.07 -17.17 -20.93
C PRO A 294 4.87 -17.71 -22.13
N TYR A 295 4.97 -19.02 -22.25
CA TYR A 295 5.66 -19.68 -23.37
C TYR A 295 4.92 -19.47 -24.69
N ASP A 296 3.63 -19.80 -24.69
CA ASP A 296 2.73 -19.65 -25.83
C ASP A 296 2.31 -18.19 -26.04
N ASP A 297 1.96 -17.87 -27.29
CA ASP A 297 1.33 -16.59 -27.62
C ASP A 297 -0.12 -16.59 -27.10
N LEU A 298 -0.48 -15.55 -26.35
CA LEU A 298 -1.82 -15.39 -25.76
C LEU A 298 -2.90 -15.15 -26.82
N ASN A 299 -2.56 -14.52 -27.95
CA ASN A 299 -3.48 -14.22 -29.06
C ASN A 299 -4.79 -13.56 -28.62
N LEU A 300 -4.66 -12.56 -27.74
CA LEU A 300 -5.77 -11.84 -27.11
C LEU A 300 -6.57 -11.04 -28.15
N ASP A 301 -7.90 -11.03 -27.99
CA ASP A 301 -8.82 -10.20 -28.78
C ASP A 301 -9.88 -9.59 -27.86
N PHE A 302 -9.59 -8.38 -27.36
CA PHE A 302 -10.49 -7.65 -26.46
C PHE A 302 -11.82 -7.27 -27.13
N GLY A 303 -11.82 -7.02 -28.45
CA GLY A 303 -13.03 -6.72 -29.21
C GLY A 303 -14.00 -7.90 -29.32
N LYS A 304 -13.49 -9.14 -29.20
CA LYS A 304 -14.30 -10.37 -29.15
C LYS A 304 -14.41 -10.96 -27.74
N HIS A 305 -14.01 -10.22 -26.71
CA HIS A 305 -13.98 -10.70 -25.32
C HIS A 305 -13.14 -11.99 -25.11
N ARG A 306 -12.08 -12.18 -25.90
CA ARG A 306 -11.15 -13.31 -25.80
C ARG A 306 -9.88 -12.89 -25.07
N TRP A 307 -10.00 -12.71 -23.75
CA TRP A 307 -8.91 -12.23 -22.92
C TRP A 307 -8.77 -12.99 -21.59
N ALA A 308 -9.62 -14.00 -21.33
CA ALA A 308 -9.65 -14.71 -20.06
C ALA A 308 -8.28 -15.27 -19.63
N ILE A 309 -7.51 -15.82 -20.58
CA ILE A 309 -6.17 -16.39 -20.33
C ILE A 309 -5.15 -15.37 -19.79
N LEU A 310 -5.39 -14.06 -19.98
CA LEU A 310 -4.53 -13.02 -19.41
C LEU A 310 -4.70 -12.88 -17.89
N TYR A 311 -5.85 -13.31 -17.35
CA TYR A 311 -6.23 -13.11 -15.95
C TYR A 311 -6.46 -14.43 -15.19
N ASP A 312 -6.07 -15.56 -15.79
CA ASP A 312 -5.99 -16.86 -15.13
C ASP A 312 -4.67 -16.98 -14.34
#